data_AF-A0A7W8ZN62-F1
#
_entry.id   AF-A0A7W8ZN62-F1
#
_cell.length_a   1.000
_cell.length_b   1.000
_cell.length_c   1.000
_cell.angle_alpha   90.00
_cell.angle_beta   90.00
_cell.angle_gamma   90.00
#
_symmetry.space_group_name_H-M   'P 1'
#
loop_
_entity.id
_entity.type
_entity.pdbx_description
1 polymer ?
#
loop_
_entity_poly.entity_id
_entity_poly.type
_entity_poly.pdbx_seq_one_letter_code
_entity_poly.pdbx_strand_id
1 'polypeptide(L)'
;MKISTKSLIIALFALSSCHKDALNPGTNSNSEPELFKDVQVISERSGTGKIILSSKELNPGKSALTIPLALPEPLQPEYYLGRSYRGDGSIIVTPENVSFKVIDIERLLQEHPDYYTPLNVDIVTATSSSFASFDRYEQKNNSNKTISGGFSVNLGLFSFGAKNKWTTIFSSSVVNESNKVFGELNVEVKGSSYSLLSSENVRRNILENYLSPTFFSEVNNSSRGEFLRNYGAFVLARYYTGGKATAMYIGTDNRTTTSESKEKAMDGSINASFGFKIKKDGDGKIGGDFGFANGSGESSAEAHNITQLNLSIQTIGGNKGLGAFTVPKKIEDININLGEWVSSLNDRSKYNLIGINEGGLNPISDFVLEENFKKSIQQYLKNPETILSRKELVKPVIWIRPTYPPGDRGGVNTVFSMFLFTRFGEFINITPTDMLQPRKDFPAELHKAYVARKKPFFDVTYLAGGDYFVPETSSVPVVSLAGIDENTMRKFYHDKTKTTYLLYSGGGKKYALSIHDDYVLDTYGMRNWVNSMPATSISFAELLNYTIVGL
;
A
#
# COMPACT_ATOMS: atom_id res chain seq x y z
N MET A 1 68.13 7.64 -10.50
CA MET A 1 68.44 6.51 -9.59
C MET A 1 67.12 5.80 -9.26
N LYS A 2 67.15 4.46 -9.29
CA LYS A 2 66.02 3.53 -9.13
C LYS A 2 65.36 3.59 -7.73
N ILE A 3 64.03 3.43 -7.73
CA ILE A 3 63.16 2.56 -6.88
C ILE A 3 63.21 2.76 -5.35
N SER A 4 62.05 3.04 -4.73
CA SER A 4 61.31 2.07 -3.88
C SER A 4 60.31 2.75 -2.91
N THR A 5 59.04 2.54 -3.21
CA THR A 5 57.88 2.21 -2.35
C THR A 5 58.07 2.15 -0.82
N LYS A 6 57.19 2.84 -0.06
CA LYS A 6 56.25 2.20 0.91
C LYS A 6 55.24 3.21 1.49
N SER A 7 53.96 2.90 1.26
CA SER A 7 52.76 3.10 2.08
C SER A 7 52.56 4.42 2.82
N LEU A 8 51.65 5.25 2.31
CA LEU A 8 50.84 6.14 3.15
C LEU A 8 49.36 5.90 2.84
N ILE A 9 48.66 5.27 3.79
CA ILE A 9 47.21 5.14 3.82
C ILE A 9 46.66 6.55 4.04
N ILE A 10 46.09 7.17 3.02
CA ILE A 10 45.32 8.41 3.15
C ILE A 10 43.86 7.99 3.27
N ALA A 11 43.34 8.02 4.50
CA ALA A 11 41.92 8.01 4.76
C ALA A 11 41.33 9.32 4.22
N LEU A 12 40.65 9.27 3.06
CA LEU A 12 39.81 10.37 2.62
C LEU A 12 38.57 10.41 3.52
N PHE A 13 38.59 11.32 4.49
CA PHE A 13 37.39 11.85 5.10
C PHE A 13 36.55 12.51 3.99
N ALA A 14 35.36 11.96 3.75
CA ALA A 14 34.33 12.65 2.97
C ALA A 14 33.92 13.90 3.74
N LEU A 15 34.45 15.05 3.33
CA LEU A 15 33.89 16.35 3.65
C LEU A 15 32.55 16.47 2.91
N SER A 16 31.48 16.03 3.56
CA SER A 16 30.13 16.43 3.19
C SER A 16 30.00 17.93 3.48
N SER A 17 30.17 18.71 2.43
CA SER A 17 29.84 20.13 2.37
C SER A 17 28.38 20.33 2.80
N CYS A 18 28.21 20.95 3.97
CA CYS A 18 26.95 21.54 4.41
C CYS A 18 26.58 22.70 3.49
N HIS A 19 25.62 22.48 2.59
CA HIS A 19 24.71 23.54 2.20
C HIS A 19 23.30 23.18 2.65
N LYS A 20 22.87 23.94 3.66
CA LYS A 20 21.53 23.98 4.22
C LYS A 20 20.62 24.67 3.21
N ASP A 21 19.90 23.88 2.42
CA ASP A 21 18.55 24.25 2.04
C ASP A 21 17.60 23.40 2.88
N ALA A 22 16.77 24.11 3.64
CA ALA A 22 16.06 23.63 4.81
C ALA A 22 14.97 22.60 4.44
N LEU A 23 15.34 21.33 4.46
CA LEU A 23 14.47 20.31 5.04
C LEU A 23 14.42 20.60 6.53
N ASN A 24 13.33 21.21 6.98
CA ASN A 24 13.06 21.41 8.40
C ASN A 24 13.07 20.01 9.05
N PRO A 25 14.05 19.66 9.89
CA PRO A 25 13.96 18.46 10.70
C PRO A 25 12.87 18.79 11.71
N GLY A 26 11.74 18.09 11.60
CA GLY A 26 10.64 18.21 12.55
C GLY A 26 11.21 18.24 13.95
N THR A 27 10.98 19.36 14.62
CA THR A 27 11.21 19.50 16.05
C THR A 27 10.63 18.28 16.73
N ASN A 28 11.41 17.62 17.59
CA ASN A 28 10.87 16.76 18.63
C ASN A 28 9.93 17.61 19.48
N SER A 29 8.69 17.74 19.05
CA SER A 29 7.63 18.24 19.86
C SER A 29 6.97 17.02 20.49
N ASN A 30 7.11 16.91 21.81
CA ASN A 30 6.09 16.30 22.65
C ASN A 30 4.80 17.15 22.62
N SER A 31 4.40 17.64 21.43
CA SER A 31 3.13 18.28 21.22
C SER A 31 2.11 17.16 21.10
N GLU A 32 1.08 17.19 21.92
CA GLU A 32 -0.16 16.50 21.61
C GLU A 32 -0.49 16.73 20.12
N PRO A 33 -0.97 15.71 19.39
CA PRO A 33 -1.37 15.87 18.00
C PRO A 33 -2.21 17.15 17.86
N GLU A 34 -2.00 17.97 16.82
CA GLU A 34 -2.84 19.15 16.52
C GLU A 34 -4.35 18.82 16.60
N LEU A 35 -4.68 17.54 16.39
CA LEU A 35 -5.99 16.96 16.59
C LEU A 35 -6.64 17.35 17.93
N PHE A 36 -5.94 17.43 19.07
CA PHE A 36 -6.56 17.67 20.38
C PHE A 36 -6.52 19.13 20.85
N LYS A 37 -6.31 20.08 19.95
CA LYS A 37 -6.34 21.50 20.27
C LYS A 37 -7.73 21.93 20.77
N ASP A 38 -7.77 22.76 21.81
CA ASP A 38 -9.00 23.30 22.43
C ASP A 38 -9.97 22.22 22.97
N VAL A 39 -9.41 21.10 23.43
CA VAL A 39 -10.14 19.98 24.02
C VAL A 39 -10.02 19.95 25.54
N GLN A 40 -11.14 19.74 26.22
CA GLN A 40 -11.21 19.59 27.67
C GLN A 40 -11.41 18.12 28.06
N VAL A 41 -10.66 17.64 29.05
CA VAL A 41 -10.97 16.37 29.74
C VAL A 41 -12.18 16.56 30.65
N ILE A 42 -13.24 15.78 30.43
CA ILE A 42 -14.49 15.87 31.21
C ILE A 42 -14.76 14.65 32.08
N SER A 43 -14.06 13.53 31.84
CA SER A 43 -14.06 12.36 32.71
C SER A 43 -12.80 11.55 32.47
N GLU A 44 -12.07 11.22 33.53
CA GLU A 44 -10.92 10.33 33.45
C GLU A 44 -11.33 8.86 33.43
N ARG A 45 -10.46 8.04 32.85
CA ARG A 45 -10.52 6.58 33.02
C ARG A 45 -10.41 6.22 34.50
N SER A 46 -11.22 5.28 34.98
CA SER A 46 -11.27 4.95 36.41
C SER A 46 -10.06 4.13 36.91
N GLY A 47 -9.42 3.33 36.04
CA GLY A 47 -8.25 2.52 36.41
C GLY A 47 -6.89 3.19 36.14
N THR A 48 -5.91 2.97 37.03
CA THR A 48 -4.51 3.46 36.90
C THR A 48 -3.55 2.45 36.26
N GLY A 49 -4.04 1.27 35.88
CA GLY A 49 -3.23 0.21 35.26
C GLY A 49 -2.57 0.64 33.94
N LYS A 50 -1.41 0.06 33.63
CA LYS A 50 -0.71 0.30 32.37
C LYS A 50 -1.60 -0.10 31.19
N ILE A 51 -1.86 0.83 30.27
CA ILE A 51 -2.59 0.56 29.04
C ILE A 51 -1.65 -0.13 28.05
N ILE A 52 -2.01 -1.33 27.62
CA ILE A 52 -1.34 -2.07 26.54
C ILE A 52 -2.02 -1.69 25.23
N LEU A 53 -1.25 -1.28 24.22
CA LEU A 53 -1.78 -0.87 22.91
C LEU A 53 -1.55 -1.92 21.83
N SER A 54 -0.55 -2.78 21.99
CA SER A 54 -0.26 -3.90 21.10
C SER A 54 0.33 -5.07 21.87
N SER A 55 0.09 -6.29 21.38
CA SER A 55 0.88 -7.46 21.70
C SER A 55 1.56 -7.93 20.42
N LYS A 56 2.88 -7.73 20.31
CA LYS A 56 3.68 -8.26 19.19
C LYS A 56 4.16 -9.69 19.46
N GLU A 57 3.66 -10.36 20.50
CA GLU A 57 3.98 -11.76 20.74
C GLU A 57 3.29 -12.62 19.69
N LEU A 58 4.06 -13.03 18.68
CA LEU A 58 3.70 -14.17 17.85
C LEU A 58 3.64 -15.38 18.78
N ASN A 59 2.45 -15.86 19.14
CA ASN A 59 2.32 -17.17 19.77
C ASN A 59 2.96 -18.18 18.81
N PRO A 60 4.13 -18.76 19.12
CA PRO A 60 4.67 -19.83 18.31
C PRO A 60 3.76 -21.01 18.65
N GLY A 61 2.75 -21.24 17.81
CA GLY A 61 1.98 -22.48 17.84
C GLY A 61 2.97 -23.63 17.97
N LYS A 62 2.79 -24.46 19.00
CA LYS A 62 3.69 -25.55 19.38
C LYS A 62 4.22 -26.33 18.17
N SER A 63 5.42 -25.95 17.74
CA SER A 63 6.42 -26.81 17.14
C SER A 63 7.72 -26.02 17.11
N ALA A 64 8.39 -25.94 18.25
CA ALA A 64 9.84 -25.77 18.24
C ALA A 64 10.46 -27.08 17.72
N LEU A 65 10.18 -27.42 16.47
CA LEU A 65 11.07 -28.28 15.72
C LEU A 65 12.35 -27.46 15.59
N THR A 66 13.41 -27.96 16.23
CA THR A 66 14.78 -27.49 16.04
C THR A 66 15.17 -27.83 14.59
N ILE A 67 14.61 -27.11 13.63
CA ILE A 67 15.06 -27.15 12.24
C ILE A 67 16.34 -26.32 12.24
N PRO A 68 17.47 -26.83 11.69
CA PRO A 68 18.64 -26.00 11.49
C PRO A 68 18.21 -24.73 10.76
N LEU A 69 18.70 -23.58 11.22
CA LEU A 69 18.44 -22.28 10.63
C LEU A 69 19.11 -22.20 9.25
N ALA A 70 18.66 -23.01 8.28
CA ALA A 70 18.89 -22.74 6.89
C ALA A 70 18.19 -21.41 6.61
N LEU A 71 18.96 -20.42 6.19
CA LEU A 71 18.38 -19.19 5.69
C LEU A 71 17.37 -19.57 4.60
N PRO A 72 16.14 -19.05 4.64
CA PRO A 72 15.16 -19.40 3.62
C PRO A 72 15.72 -19.05 2.24
N GLU A 73 15.67 -20.02 1.33
CA GLU A 73 16.01 -19.80 -0.08
C GLU A 73 15.15 -18.67 -0.67
N PRO A 74 15.63 -17.98 -1.72
CA PRO A 74 14.82 -17.01 -2.45
C PRO A 74 13.47 -17.60 -2.85
N LEU A 75 12.44 -16.78 -2.72
CA LEU A 75 11.06 -17.18 -2.96
C LEU A 75 10.87 -17.64 -4.42
N GLN A 76 10.33 -18.85 -4.61
CA GLN A 76 10.00 -19.35 -5.94
C GLN A 76 8.84 -18.56 -6.56
N PRO A 77 8.80 -18.41 -7.90
CA PRO A 77 7.84 -17.57 -8.60
C PRO A 77 6.37 -17.82 -8.26
N GLU A 78 5.95 -19.07 -8.04
CA GLU A 78 4.58 -19.44 -7.67
C GLU A 78 4.13 -18.89 -6.32
N TYR A 79 5.08 -18.66 -5.40
CA TYR A 79 4.79 -18.21 -4.04
C TYR A 79 4.74 -16.67 -3.91
N TYR A 80 4.77 -15.94 -5.03
CA TYR A 80 4.36 -14.53 -5.06
C TYR A 80 2.84 -14.37 -4.97
N LEU A 81 2.06 -15.39 -5.36
CA LEU A 81 0.61 -15.40 -5.21
C LEU A 81 0.21 -15.20 -3.74
N GLY A 82 -0.81 -14.37 -3.51
CA GLY A 82 -1.34 -14.10 -2.18
C GLY A 82 -0.41 -13.30 -1.27
N ARG A 83 0.69 -12.76 -1.78
CA ARG A 83 1.55 -11.82 -1.06
C ARG A 83 1.14 -10.39 -1.31
N SER A 84 1.44 -9.54 -0.33
CA SER A 84 1.21 -8.13 -0.48
C SER A 84 2.17 -7.52 -1.50
N TYR A 85 1.70 -6.50 -2.20
CA TYR A 85 2.46 -5.74 -3.17
C TYR A 85 2.45 -4.28 -2.78
N ARG A 86 3.64 -3.76 -2.46
CA ARG A 86 3.78 -2.45 -1.82
C ARG A 86 3.38 -1.30 -2.72
N GLY A 87 3.50 -1.47 -4.05
CA GLY A 87 3.19 -0.45 -5.03
C GLY A 87 3.81 0.88 -4.62
N ASP A 88 5.08 1.10 -4.96
CA ASP A 88 5.86 2.32 -4.68
C ASP A 88 5.29 3.61 -5.32
N GLY A 89 4.01 3.58 -5.70
CA GLY A 89 3.34 4.56 -6.52
C GLY A 89 3.80 4.50 -7.97
N SER A 90 4.55 3.49 -8.43
CA SER A 90 4.88 3.33 -9.84
C SER A 90 4.18 2.11 -10.43
N ILE A 91 3.96 2.14 -11.75
CA ILE A 91 3.44 0.98 -12.51
C ILE A 91 4.58 -0.01 -12.83
N ILE A 92 5.83 0.37 -12.57
CA ILE A 92 6.98 -0.47 -12.86
C ILE A 92 6.95 -1.66 -11.93
N VAL A 93 6.70 -2.83 -12.53
CA VAL A 93 6.64 -4.09 -11.81
C VAL A 93 8.05 -4.51 -11.42
N THR A 94 8.30 -4.60 -10.12
CA THR A 94 9.57 -5.10 -9.58
C THR A 94 9.32 -6.16 -8.51
N PRO A 95 10.19 -7.17 -8.40
CA PRO A 95 10.09 -8.16 -7.33
C PRO A 95 10.32 -7.55 -5.94
N GLU A 96 11.02 -6.42 -5.85
CA GLU A 96 11.25 -5.69 -4.59
C GLU A 96 9.94 -5.20 -3.93
N ASN A 97 8.90 -5.00 -4.75
CA ASN A 97 7.59 -4.59 -4.27
C ASN A 97 6.76 -5.77 -3.73
N VAL A 98 7.17 -7.03 -3.99
CA VAL A 98 6.56 -8.21 -3.36
C VAL A 98 7.03 -8.30 -1.92
N SER A 99 6.10 -8.39 -0.99
CA SER A 99 6.41 -8.33 0.43
C SER A 99 5.84 -9.53 1.20
N PHE A 100 5.13 -9.27 2.30
CA PHE A 100 4.73 -10.29 3.26
C PHE A 100 3.52 -11.11 2.78
N LYS A 101 3.40 -12.33 3.31
CA LYS A 101 2.25 -13.21 3.03
C LYS A 101 0.98 -12.59 3.58
N VAL A 102 -0.06 -12.49 2.74
CA VAL A 102 -1.44 -12.14 3.15
C VAL A 102 -2.27 -13.41 3.23
N ILE A 103 -2.14 -14.26 2.22
CA ILE A 103 -2.77 -15.57 2.15
C ILE A 103 -1.73 -16.64 2.47
N ASP A 104 -2.13 -17.65 3.24
CA ASP A 104 -1.43 -18.93 3.38
C ASP A 104 -1.57 -19.72 2.07
N ILE A 105 -0.84 -19.26 1.05
CA ILE A 105 -0.98 -19.75 -0.32
C ILE A 105 -0.58 -21.22 -0.42
N GLU A 106 0.41 -21.66 0.36
CA GLU A 106 0.85 -23.05 0.34
C GLU A 106 -0.28 -24.00 0.77
N ARG A 107 -0.96 -23.71 1.88
CA ARG A 107 -2.10 -24.51 2.32
C ARG A 107 -3.29 -24.40 1.38
N LEU A 108 -3.59 -23.19 0.89
CA LEU A 108 -4.70 -22.97 -0.03
C LEU A 108 -4.54 -23.82 -1.31
N LEU A 109 -3.35 -23.85 -1.90
CA LEU A 109 -3.10 -24.61 -3.13
C LEU A 109 -3.05 -26.12 -2.90
N GLN A 110 -2.66 -26.56 -1.70
CA GLN A 110 -2.69 -27.97 -1.32
C GLN A 110 -4.13 -28.48 -1.16
N GLU A 111 -5.02 -27.69 -0.55
CA GLU A 111 -6.41 -28.08 -0.28
C GLU A 111 -7.37 -27.78 -1.44
N HIS A 112 -7.07 -26.76 -2.26
CA HIS A 112 -7.87 -26.29 -3.40
C HIS A 112 -7.00 -26.06 -4.65
N PRO A 113 -6.46 -27.13 -5.27
CA PRO A 113 -5.58 -27.01 -6.43
C PRO A 113 -6.25 -26.35 -7.65
N ASP A 114 -7.59 -26.36 -7.73
CA ASP A 114 -8.40 -25.74 -8.78
C ASP A 114 -8.52 -24.21 -8.64
N TYR A 115 -8.09 -23.63 -7.51
CA TYR A 115 -8.10 -22.18 -7.32
C TYR A 115 -6.94 -21.47 -8.02
N TYR A 116 -6.06 -22.23 -8.66
CA TYR A 116 -4.83 -21.74 -9.26
C TYR A 116 -4.63 -22.30 -10.67
N THR A 117 -4.05 -21.49 -11.55
CA THR A 117 -3.72 -21.91 -12.92
C THR A 117 -2.32 -21.41 -13.28
N PRO A 118 -1.30 -22.30 -13.29
CA PRO A 118 -0.03 -22.04 -13.96
C PRO A 118 -0.20 -22.21 -15.47
N LEU A 119 0.33 -21.28 -16.26
CA LEU A 119 0.42 -21.43 -17.71
C LEU A 119 1.83 -21.15 -18.21
N ASN A 120 2.25 -21.91 -19.21
CA ASN A 120 3.39 -21.55 -20.05
C ASN A 120 2.90 -20.61 -21.15
N VAL A 121 3.56 -19.46 -21.27
CA VAL A 121 3.15 -18.39 -22.16
C VAL A 121 4.12 -18.31 -23.35
N ASP A 122 5.43 -18.27 -23.05
CA ASP A 122 6.53 -18.25 -24.03
C ASP A 122 6.38 -17.19 -25.15
N ILE A 123 5.98 -15.98 -24.75
CA ILE A 123 5.79 -14.81 -25.62
C ILE A 123 6.94 -13.83 -25.41
N VAL A 124 7.36 -13.14 -26.48
CA VAL A 124 8.31 -12.04 -26.37
C VAL A 124 7.74 -10.77 -26.98
N THR A 125 7.83 -9.66 -26.27
CA THR A 125 7.27 -8.35 -26.68
C THR A 125 8.26 -7.22 -26.44
N ALA A 126 8.24 -6.22 -27.31
CA ALA A 126 8.87 -4.93 -27.07
C ALA A 126 7.78 -3.85 -27.17
N THR A 127 7.62 -3.07 -26.10
CA THR A 127 6.62 -1.98 -26.03
C THR A 127 7.28 -0.71 -25.53
N SER A 128 6.94 0.43 -26.13
CA SER A 128 7.41 1.74 -25.72
C SER A 128 6.25 2.68 -25.42
N SER A 129 6.47 3.62 -24.51
CA SER A 129 5.52 4.68 -24.16
C SER A 129 6.28 5.98 -23.96
N SER A 130 5.81 7.05 -24.59
CA SER A 130 6.35 8.40 -24.44
C SER A 130 5.33 9.35 -23.82
N PHE A 131 5.79 10.23 -22.94
CA PHE A 131 4.94 11.16 -22.21
C PHE A 131 5.64 12.50 -21.96
N ALA A 132 4.91 13.60 -22.17
CA ALA A 132 5.44 14.96 -21.94
C ALA A 132 5.26 15.43 -20.48
N SER A 133 4.44 14.74 -19.69
CA SER A 133 4.22 15.00 -18.26
C SER A 133 3.76 13.74 -17.53
N PHE A 134 3.85 13.73 -16.20
CA PHE A 134 3.39 12.59 -15.40
C PHE A 134 1.86 12.44 -15.39
N ASP A 135 1.10 13.52 -15.59
CA ASP A 135 -0.35 13.42 -15.83
C ASP A 135 -0.64 12.67 -17.14
N ARG A 136 0.20 12.86 -18.17
CA ARG A 136 0.07 12.13 -19.45
C ARG A 136 0.54 10.68 -19.33
N TYR A 137 1.56 10.41 -18.51
CA TYR A 137 1.94 9.04 -18.14
C TYR A 137 0.73 8.27 -17.59
N GLU A 138 -0.01 8.90 -16.68
CA GLU A 138 -1.22 8.38 -16.08
C GLU A 138 -2.29 8.01 -17.12
N GLN A 139 -2.62 8.97 -17.99
CA GLN A 139 -3.66 8.83 -19.02
C GLN A 139 -3.33 7.70 -20.01
N LYS A 140 -2.05 7.50 -20.32
CA LYS A 140 -1.60 6.51 -21.30
C LYS A 140 -1.41 5.11 -20.73
N ASN A 141 -0.90 4.98 -19.50
CA ASN A 141 -0.49 3.69 -18.95
C ASN A 141 -1.59 2.92 -18.23
N ASN A 142 -2.80 3.50 -18.11
CA ASN A 142 -4.06 2.81 -17.75
C ASN A 142 -3.94 1.77 -16.61
N SER A 143 -3.25 2.16 -15.52
CA SER A 143 -3.01 1.32 -14.34
C SER A 143 -4.29 0.78 -13.69
N ASN A 144 -5.45 1.40 -13.94
CA ASN A 144 -6.74 0.89 -13.49
C ASN A 144 -7.04 -0.53 -13.99
N LYS A 145 -6.48 -0.95 -15.13
CA LYS A 145 -6.70 -2.31 -15.63
C LYS A 145 -6.00 -3.39 -14.79
N THR A 146 -4.84 -3.10 -14.20
CA THR A 146 -4.12 -4.11 -13.40
C THR A 146 -4.79 -4.37 -12.04
N ILE A 147 -5.73 -3.52 -11.62
CA ILE A 147 -6.42 -3.60 -10.33
C ILE A 147 -7.78 -4.26 -10.53
N SER A 148 -8.11 -5.25 -9.70
CA SER A 148 -9.37 -5.99 -9.82
C SER A 148 -10.58 -5.15 -9.39
N GLY A 149 -11.69 -5.29 -10.10
CA GLY A 149 -13.04 -5.00 -9.59
C GLY A 149 -13.35 -3.53 -9.32
N GLY A 150 -13.51 -2.71 -10.38
CA GLY A 150 -14.17 -1.38 -10.33
C GLY A 150 -13.64 -0.37 -9.30
N PHE A 151 -12.54 -0.69 -8.62
CA PHE A 151 -12.03 0.05 -7.48
C PHE A 151 -11.52 1.39 -7.99
N SER A 152 -12.09 2.48 -7.48
CA SER A 152 -11.63 3.83 -7.81
C SER A 152 -10.33 4.11 -7.08
N VAL A 153 -9.20 3.75 -7.71
CA VAL A 153 -7.88 4.21 -7.24
C VAL A 153 -7.66 5.62 -7.75
N ASN A 154 -7.17 6.51 -6.87
CA ASN A 154 -6.67 7.80 -7.31
C ASN A 154 -5.42 7.54 -8.15
N LEU A 155 -5.57 7.71 -9.46
CA LEU A 155 -4.50 7.53 -10.41
C LEU A 155 -3.27 8.45 -10.13
N GLY A 156 -3.47 9.57 -9.41
CA GLY A 156 -2.39 10.46 -8.98
C GLY A 156 -1.32 9.80 -8.10
N LEU A 157 -1.65 8.70 -7.39
CA LEU A 157 -0.65 7.89 -6.68
C LEU A 157 0.38 7.29 -7.63
N PHE A 158 -0.08 6.81 -8.80
CA PHE A 158 0.77 6.19 -9.82
C PHE A 158 1.64 7.21 -10.54
N SER A 159 1.12 8.43 -10.72
CA SER A 159 1.86 9.55 -11.30
C SER A 159 2.95 10.05 -10.35
N PHE A 160 2.64 10.13 -9.06
CA PHE A 160 3.60 10.55 -8.04
C PHE A 160 4.77 9.58 -7.91
N GLY A 161 4.51 8.27 -7.79
CA GLY A 161 5.61 7.31 -7.69
C GLY A 161 6.37 7.12 -9.00
N ALA A 162 5.72 7.22 -10.16
CA ALA A 162 6.43 7.33 -11.44
C ALA A 162 7.39 8.54 -11.42
N LYS A 163 6.92 9.73 -11.04
CA LYS A 163 7.77 10.91 -10.92
C LYS A 163 8.95 10.68 -9.97
N ASN A 164 8.71 10.10 -8.80
CA ASN A 164 9.76 9.79 -7.82
C ASN A 164 10.81 8.81 -8.37
N LYS A 165 10.39 7.84 -9.19
CA LYS A 165 11.34 6.93 -9.84
C LYS A 165 12.25 7.67 -10.82
N TRP A 166 11.67 8.53 -11.67
CA TRP A 166 12.45 9.36 -12.60
C TRP A 166 13.40 10.30 -11.86
N THR A 167 12.98 10.95 -10.77
CA THR A 167 13.85 11.84 -9.99
C THR A 167 14.96 11.09 -9.26
N THR A 168 14.71 9.85 -8.82
CA THR A 168 15.75 9.00 -8.22
C THR A 168 16.83 8.62 -9.24
N ILE A 169 16.46 8.43 -10.50
CA ILE A 169 17.40 8.01 -11.56
C ILE A 169 18.09 9.22 -12.19
N PHE A 170 17.35 10.26 -12.59
CA PHE A 170 17.84 11.39 -13.38
C PHE A 170 18.03 12.71 -12.59
N SER A 171 17.84 12.70 -11.27
CA SER A 171 17.77 13.86 -10.36
C SER A 171 16.52 14.74 -10.52
N SER A 172 16.08 15.36 -9.42
CA SER A 172 14.93 16.25 -9.40
C SER A 172 15.16 17.56 -10.16
N SER A 173 16.39 18.07 -10.22
CA SER A 173 16.73 19.30 -10.93
C SER A 173 16.51 19.17 -12.43
N VAL A 174 16.77 17.99 -13.00
CA VAL A 174 16.59 17.74 -14.44
C VAL A 174 15.13 17.39 -14.75
N VAL A 175 14.51 16.50 -13.97
CA VAL A 175 13.14 15.99 -14.23
C VAL A 175 12.09 17.10 -14.16
N ASN A 176 12.30 18.15 -13.36
CA ASN A 176 11.35 19.24 -13.21
C ASN A 176 11.51 20.37 -14.25
N GLU A 177 12.47 20.28 -15.18
CA GLU A 177 12.59 21.24 -16.28
C GLU A 177 11.42 21.12 -17.26
N SER A 178 10.87 22.25 -17.72
CA SER A 178 9.64 22.29 -18.54
C SER A 178 9.83 21.86 -20.00
N ASN A 179 11.08 21.76 -20.46
CA ASN A 179 11.44 21.31 -21.80
C ASN A 179 11.74 19.80 -21.87
N LYS A 180 11.46 19.05 -20.79
CA LYS A 180 11.66 17.60 -20.80
C LYS A 180 10.50 16.84 -21.41
N VAL A 181 10.85 15.74 -22.05
CA VAL A 181 9.95 14.68 -22.49
C VAL A 181 10.54 13.35 -22.05
N PHE A 182 9.70 12.40 -21.70
CA PHE A 182 10.10 11.15 -21.07
C PHE A 182 9.68 9.97 -21.92
N GLY A 183 10.41 8.87 -21.78
CA GLY A 183 10.15 7.63 -22.49
C GLY A 183 10.43 6.41 -21.63
N GLU A 184 9.69 5.33 -21.87
CA GLU A 184 9.92 4.02 -21.27
C GLU A 184 9.85 2.96 -22.38
N LEU A 185 10.86 2.10 -22.46
CA LEU A 185 10.88 0.92 -23.31
C LEU A 185 10.94 -0.33 -22.43
N ASN A 186 10.05 -1.28 -22.66
CA ASN A 186 10.04 -2.58 -22.00
C ASN A 186 10.20 -3.69 -23.05
N VAL A 187 11.25 -4.49 -22.90
CA VAL A 187 11.45 -5.73 -23.65
C VAL A 187 11.23 -6.89 -22.70
N GLU A 188 10.18 -7.67 -22.92
CA GLU A 188 9.69 -8.69 -22.01
C GLU A 188 9.70 -10.06 -22.69
N VAL A 189 10.42 -11.02 -22.10
CA VAL A 189 10.33 -12.45 -22.40
C VAL A 189 9.42 -13.06 -21.34
N LYS A 190 8.15 -13.27 -21.68
CA LYS A 190 7.11 -13.84 -20.80
C LYS A 190 7.17 -15.36 -20.89
N GLY A 191 7.66 -16.01 -19.84
CA GLY A 191 7.78 -17.46 -19.78
C GLY A 191 6.55 -18.12 -19.21
N SER A 192 6.13 -17.69 -18.00
CA SER A 192 5.00 -18.29 -17.29
C SER A 192 4.01 -17.24 -16.79
N SER A 193 2.76 -17.63 -16.60
CA SER A 193 1.78 -16.85 -15.85
C SER A 193 1.20 -17.65 -14.70
N TYR A 194 0.85 -16.93 -13.65
CA TYR A 194 0.27 -17.45 -12.42
C TYR A 194 -1.02 -16.67 -12.18
N SER A 195 -2.12 -17.36 -11.88
CA SER A 195 -3.40 -16.73 -11.58
C SER A 195 -4.11 -17.45 -10.45
N LEU A 196 -4.57 -16.68 -9.46
CA LEU A 196 -5.50 -17.10 -8.42
C LEU A 196 -6.93 -16.79 -8.86
N LEU A 197 -7.85 -17.73 -8.66
CA LEU A 197 -9.26 -17.57 -8.93
C LEU A 197 -9.87 -16.48 -8.04
N SER A 198 -10.43 -15.44 -8.65
CA SER A 198 -10.91 -14.24 -7.92
C SER A 198 -12.44 -14.14 -7.88
N SER A 199 -13.13 -15.22 -7.51
CA SER A 199 -14.59 -15.20 -7.30
C SER A 199 -14.94 -14.80 -5.86
N GLU A 200 -16.18 -14.31 -5.63
CA GLU A 200 -16.63 -13.99 -4.27
C GLU A 200 -16.56 -15.19 -3.32
N ASN A 201 -16.92 -16.39 -3.81
CA ASN A 201 -16.89 -17.61 -3.00
C ASN A 201 -15.46 -17.96 -2.58
N VAL A 202 -14.49 -17.86 -3.50
CA VAL A 202 -13.07 -18.08 -3.20
C VAL A 202 -12.57 -17.03 -2.20
N ARG A 203 -12.91 -15.75 -2.41
CA ARG A 203 -12.51 -14.67 -1.49
C ARG A 203 -13.07 -14.87 -0.08
N ARG A 204 -14.34 -15.28 0.05
CA ARG A 204 -14.96 -15.58 1.36
C ARG A 204 -14.27 -16.77 2.03
N ASN A 205 -13.96 -17.83 1.28
CA ASN A 205 -13.22 -18.98 1.78
C ASN A 205 -11.82 -18.57 2.28
N ILE A 206 -11.11 -17.74 1.52
CA ILE A 206 -9.79 -17.20 1.91
C ILE A 206 -9.88 -16.38 3.21
N LEU A 207 -10.84 -15.45 3.29
CA LEU A 207 -11.06 -14.62 4.47
C LEU A 207 -11.33 -15.44 5.74
N GLU A 208 -12.12 -16.50 5.61
CA GLU A 208 -12.49 -17.35 6.75
C GLU A 208 -11.36 -18.29 7.17
N ASN A 209 -10.63 -18.86 6.19
CA ASN A 209 -9.83 -20.05 6.42
C ASN A 209 -8.34 -19.89 6.12
N TYR A 210 -7.91 -18.97 5.25
CA TYR A 210 -6.56 -18.99 4.66
C TYR A 210 -5.79 -17.67 4.77
N LEU A 211 -6.20 -16.75 5.62
CA LEU A 211 -5.35 -15.60 5.95
C LEU A 211 -4.10 -16.07 6.72
N SER A 212 -2.95 -15.48 6.38
CA SER A 212 -1.70 -15.71 7.09
C SER A 212 -1.84 -15.26 8.56
N PRO A 213 -1.43 -16.08 9.56
CA PRO A 213 -1.46 -15.68 10.96
C PRO A 213 -0.68 -14.41 11.24
N THR A 214 0.47 -14.21 10.58
CA THR A 214 1.27 -12.99 10.71
C THR A 214 0.54 -11.78 10.15
N PHE A 215 -0.12 -11.92 8.99
CA PHE A 215 -0.94 -10.84 8.42
C PHE A 215 -2.07 -10.46 9.38
N PHE A 216 -2.77 -11.46 9.92
CA PHE A 216 -3.86 -11.22 10.85
C PHE A 216 -3.39 -10.55 12.14
N SER A 217 -2.22 -10.94 12.68
CA SER A 217 -1.59 -10.26 13.80
C SER A 217 -1.25 -8.80 13.48
N GLU A 218 -0.62 -8.53 12.34
CA GLU A 218 -0.23 -7.17 11.91
C GLU A 218 -1.46 -6.27 11.69
N VAL A 219 -2.56 -6.83 11.15
CA VAL A 219 -3.85 -6.14 11.01
C VAL A 219 -4.36 -5.63 12.36
N ASN A 220 -4.14 -6.41 13.44
CA ASN A 220 -4.70 -6.16 14.76
C ASN A 220 -3.71 -5.55 15.77
N ASN A 221 -2.40 -5.52 15.49
CA ASN A 221 -1.38 -5.09 16.46
C ASN A 221 -0.43 -4.02 15.95
N SER A 222 -0.50 -3.63 14.69
CA SER A 222 0.32 -2.56 14.12
C SER A 222 -0.48 -1.28 13.88
N SER A 223 0.17 -0.12 13.95
CA SER A 223 -0.44 1.13 13.51
C SER A 223 -0.74 1.07 12.01
N ARG A 224 -1.73 1.82 11.54
CA ARG A 224 -2.08 1.80 10.10
C ARG A 224 -0.95 2.30 9.21
N GLY A 225 -0.19 3.28 9.68
CA GLY A 225 0.99 3.75 8.97
C GLY A 225 2.12 2.72 8.95
N GLU A 226 2.36 1.98 10.04
CA GLU A 226 3.35 0.88 10.05
C GLU A 226 2.92 -0.27 9.14
N PHE A 227 1.67 -0.71 9.25
CA PHE A 227 1.11 -1.76 8.41
C PHE A 227 1.24 -1.41 6.93
N LEU A 228 0.76 -0.23 6.51
CA LEU A 228 0.76 0.16 5.09
C LEU A 228 2.16 0.43 4.56
N ARG A 229 3.10 0.86 5.41
CA ARG A 229 4.52 0.86 5.02
C ARG A 229 4.99 -0.54 4.66
N ASN A 230 4.68 -1.55 5.46
CA ASN A 230 5.21 -2.90 5.30
C ASN A 230 4.47 -3.68 4.21
N TYR A 231 3.14 -3.71 4.24
CA TYR A 231 2.32 -4.51 3.33
C TYR A 231 1.95 -3.78 2.03
N GLY A 232 1.76 -2.45 2.09
CA GLY A 232 1.13 -1.69 1.03
C GLY A 232 -0.36 -1.92 0.90
N ALA A 233 -0.93 -1.60 -0.26
CA ALA A 233 -2.38 -1.55 -0.46
C ALA A 233 -2.94 -2.67 -1.36
N PHE A 234 -2.10 -3.58 -1.85
CA PHE A 234 -2.52 -4.60 -2.82
C PHE A 234 -2.01 -5.99 -2.46
N VAL A 235 -2.65 -7.01 -3.04
CA VAL A 235 -2.28 -8.43 -2.98
C VAL A 235 -2.13 -8.94 -4.40
N LEU A 236 -1.01 -9.61 -4.69
CA LEU A 236 -0.74 -10.22 -5.99
C LEU A 236 -1.62 -11.45 -6.21
N ALA A 237 -2.42 -11.40 -7.26
CA ALA A 237 -3.33 -12.46 -7.67
C ALA A 237 -3.03 -12.98 -9.08
N ARG A 238 -2.48 -12.15 -9.99
CA ARG A 238 -2.20 -12.56 -11.37
C ARG A 238 -0.99 -11.84 -11.96
N TYR A 239 -0.01 -12.60 -12.44
CA TYR A 239 1.24 -12.02 -12.95
C TYR A 239 1.96 -12.92 -13.95
N TYR A 240 2.93 -12.33 -14.65
CA TYR A 240 3.89 -13.01 -15.51
C TYR A 240 5.26 -13.09 -14.85
N THR A 241 5.93 -14.22 -15.08
CA THR A 241 7.36 -14.37 -14.78
C THR A 241 8.16 -14.61 -16.03
N GLY A 242 9.41 -14.17 -16.02
CA GLY A 242 10.31 -14.27 -17.15
C GLY A 242 11.51 -13.36 -17.00
N GLY A 243 11.93 -12.76 -18.11
CA GLY A 243 12.94 -11.70 -18.13
C GLY A 243 12.39 -10.40 -18.69
N LYS A 244 12.78 -9.26 -18.12
CA LYS A 244 12.41 -7.93 -18.58
C LYS A 244 13.60 -7.00 -18.61
N ALA A 245 13.78 -6.28 -19.70
CA ALA A 245 14.68 -5.14 -19.77
C ALA A 245 13.84 -3.86 -19.87
N THR A 246 14.06 -2.92 -18.97
CA THR A 246 13.40 -1.61 -18.96
C THR A 246 14.45 -0.54 -19.20
N ALA A 247 14.25 0.27 -20.24
CA ALA A 247 15.04 1.47 -20.50
C ALA A 247 14.17 2.70 -20.25
N MET A 248 14.63 3.59 -19.37
CA MET A 248 13.98 4.86 -19.08
C MET A 248 14.75 5.97 -19.80
N TYR A 249 14.03 6.88 -20.44
CA TYR A 249 14.58 7.95 -21.26
C TYR A 249 14.15 9.31 -20.69
N ILE A 250 15.04 10.29 -20.83
CA ILE A 250 14.75 11.71 -20.65
C ILE A 250 15.36 12.49 -21.81
N GLY A 251 14.51 13.22 -22.51
CA GLY A 251 14.83 14.00 -23.71
C GLY A 251 14.64 15.50 -23.46
N THR A 252 15.48 16.33 -24.07
CA THR A 252 15.28 17.79 -24.12
C THR A 252 14.66 18.21 -25.47
N ASP A 253 13.41 18.70 -25.45
CA ASP A 253 12.70 19.27 -26.60
C ASP A 253 12.38 20.75 -26.34
N ASN A 254 13.15 21.64 -26.98
CA ASN A 254 13.03 23.09 -26.83
C ASN A 254 11.97 23.71 -27.73
N ARG A 255 11.22 22.92 -28.51
CA ARG A 255 10.18 23.46 -29.38
C ARG A 255 8.96 23.87 -28.56
N THR A 256 8.37 25.01 -28.92
CA THR A 256 7.05 25.42 -28.46
C THR A 256 5.97 24.67 -29.26
N THR A 257 5.78 23.39 -28.95
CA THR A 257 4.81 22.51 -29.64
C THR A 257 3.94 21.75 -28.64
N THR A 258 2.94 21.04 -29.14
CA THR A 258 2.02 20.25 -28.30
C THR A 258 2.73 19.08 -27.62
N SER A 259 2.19 18.63 -26.49
CA SER A 259 2.66 17.43 -25.78
C SER A 259 2.74 16.21 -26.70
N GLU A 260 1.74 16.01 -27.57
CA GLU A 260 1.70 14.93 -28.56
C GLU A 260 2.88 15.00 -29.54
N SER A 261 3.29 16.21 -29.94
CA SER A 261 4.40 16.41 -30.88
C SER A 261 5.74 16.09 -30.24
N LYS A 262 5.91 16.43 -28.95
CA LYS A 262 7.08 16.05 -28.15
C LYS A 262 7.15 14.54 -27.93
N GLU A 263 6.01 13.93 -27.63
CA GLU A 263 5.91 12.48 -27.43
C GLU A 263 6.23 11.69 -28.70
N LYS A 264 5.72 12.12 -29.86
CA LYS A 264 6.04 11.50 -31.15
C LYS A 264 7.54 11.61 -31.48
N ALA A 265 8.18 12.71 -31.09
CA ALA A 265 9.63 12.87 -31.23
C ALA A 265 10.41 11.89 -30.34
N MET A 266 9.97 11.71 -29.10
CA MET A 266 10.53 10.70 -28.20
C MET A 266 10.29 9.27 -28.73
N ASP A 267 9.11 8.95 -29.27
CA ASP A 267 8.83 7.63 -29.86
C ASP A 267 9.82 7.30 -31.00
N GLY A 268 10.08 8.26 -31.89
CA GLY A 268 11.08 8.10 -32.95
C GLY A 268 12.49 7.86 -32.38
N SER A 269 12.85 8.62 -31.34
CA SER A 269 14.14 8.50 -30.66
C SER A 269 14.32 7.14 -29.97
N ILE A 270 13.29 6.64 -29.29
CA ILE A 270 13.31 5.31 -28.67
C ILE A 270 13.50 4.23 -29.75
N ASN A 271 12.69 4.25 -30.82
CA ASN A 271 12.75 3.24 -31.89
C ASN A 271 14.12 3.17 -32.59
N ALA A 272 14.84 4.28 -32.66
CA ALA A 272 16.19 4.33 -33.23
C ALA A 272 17.31 3.93 -32.23
N SER A 273 17.00 3.82 -30.94
CA SER A 273 18.00 3.66 -29.87
C SER A 273 18.31 2.20 -29.51
N PHE A 274 17.51 1.23 -29.97
CA PHE A 274 17.69 -0.18 -29.63
C PHE A 274 17.59 -1.09 -30.86
N GLY A 275 18.35 -2.17 -30.84
CA GLY A 275 18.22 -3.28 -31.78
C GLY A 275 17.68 -4.49 -31.05
N PHE A 276 16.60 -5.08 -31.56
CA PHE A 276 16.04 -6.31 -31.00
C PHE A 276 15.67 -7.29 -32.09
N LYS A 277 16.43 -8.39 -32.20
CA LYS A 277 16.18 -9.49 -33.12
C LYS A 277 16.21 -10.81 -32.37
N ILE A 278 15.05 -11.40 -32.17
CA ILE A 278 14.93 -12.74 -31.58
C ILE A 278 15.11 -13.79 -32.67
N LYS A 279 15.94 -14.78 -32.39
CA LYS A 279 16.08 -16.00 -33.17
C LYS A 279 15.69 -17.16 -32.26
N LYS A 280 14.72 -17.98 -32.67
CA LYS A 280 14.54 -19.30 -32.06
C LYS A 280 15.33 -20.31 -32.87
N ASP A 281 16.16 -21.14 -32.22
CA ASP A 281 16.84 -22.23 -32.91
C ASP A 281 15.88 -23.41 -33.17
N GLY A 282 16.38 -24.47 -33.82
CA GLY A 282 15.60 -25.67 -34.13
C GLY A 282 15.08 -26.42 -32.89
N ASP A 283 15.67 -26.17 -31.72
CA ASP A 283 15.26 -26.73 -30.44
C ASP A 283 14.30 -25.79 -29.68
N GLY A 284 13.89 -24.67 -30.29
CA GLY A 284 12.99 -23.69 -29.71
C GLY A 284 13.64 -22.75 -28.69
N LYS A 285 14.97 -22.78 -28.52
CA LYS A 285 15.68 -21.89 -27.60
C LYS A 285 15.75 -20.48 -28.15
N ILE A 286 15.49 -19.51 -27.28
CA ILE A 286 15.56 -18.08 -27.56
C ILE A 286 17.02 -17.66 -27.54
N GLY A 287 17.53 -17.27 -28.70
CA GLY A 287 18.75 -16.47 -28.85
C GLY A 287 18.39 -15.12 -29.49
N GLY A 288 19.34 -14.20 -29.54
CA GLY A 288 19.08 -12.95 -30.23
C GLY A 288 20.11 -11.86 -30.02
N ASP A 289 20.15 -10.96 -30.98
CA ASP A 289 20.88 -9.71 -30.88
C ASP A 289 19.94 -8.71 -30.21
N PHE A 290 20.14 -8.51 -28.90
CA PHE A 290 19.46 -7.45 -28.16
C PHE A 290 20.51 -6.51 -27.59
N GLY A 291 20.34 -5.22 -27.83
CA GLY A 291 21.25 -4.23 -27.28
C GLY A 291 20.85 -2.81 -27.60
N PHE A 292 21.54 -1.91 -26.92
CA PHE A 292 21.44 -0.46 -27.10
C PHE A 292 22.79 -0.02 -27.65
N ALA A 293 22.83 0.43 -28.90
CA ALA A 293 24.06 0.84 -29.54
C ALA A 293 23.80 1.98 -30.52
N ASN A 294 24.82 2.81 -30.69
CA ASN A 294 24.83 4.05 -31.45
C ASN A 294 24.82 3.86 -32.99
N GLY A 295 24.01 2.94 -33.53
CA GLY A 295 23.91 2.79 -34.98
C GLY A 295 23.40 4.06 -35.70
N SER A 296 22.68 4.92 -34.98
CA SER A 296 22.12 6.21 -35.46
C SER A 296 21.43 7.04 -34.35
N GLY A 297 21.77 6.88 -33.07
CA GLY A 297 20.91 7.30 -31.96
C GLY A 297 20.69 8.82 -31.83
N GLU A 298 21.77 9.61 -31.84
CA GLU A 298 21.68 11.07 -31.67
C GLU A 298 21.33 11.78 -32.98
N SER A 299 21.86 11.33 -34.13
CA SER A 299 21.44 11.85 -35.44
C SER A 299 19.96 11.57 -35.74
N SER A 300 19.41 10.46 -35.22
CA SER A 300 17.97 10.18 -35.27
C SER A 300 17.17 10.96 -34.22
N ALA A 301 17.70 11.16 -33.01
CA ALA A 301 17.05 11.96 -31.96
C ALA A 301 16.98 13.45 -32.36
N GLU A 302 18.07 14.01 -32.88
CA GLU A 302 18.12 15.36 -33.45
C GLU A 302 17.21 15.47 -34.69
N ALA A 303 17.16 14.46 -35.57
CA ALA A 303 16.19 14.40 -36.66
C ALA A 303 14.73 14.40 -36.16
N HIS A 304 14.51 14.03 -34.90
CA HIS A 304 13.23 14.11 -34.23
C HIS A 304 13.07 15.35 -33.32
N ASN A 305 14.05 16.26 -33.27
CA ASN A 305 14.08 17.47 -32.43
C ASN A 305 14.30 17.23 -30.92
N ILE A 306 14.92 16.10 -30.56
CA ILE A 306 15.43 15.85 -29.21
C ILE A 306 16.93 16.17 -29.19
N THR A 307 17.30 17.22 -28.45
CA THR A 307 18.68 17.76 -28.43
C THR A 307 19.61 17.10 -27.42
N GLN A 308 19.05 16.40 -26.44
CA GLN A 308 19.79 15.63 -25.45
C GLN A 308 18.93 14.43 -25.10
N LEU A 309 19.41 13.23 -25.37
CA LEU A 309 18.73 11.99 -25.02
C LEU A 309 19.60 11.19 -24.05
N ASN A 310 19.19 11.17 -22.78
CA ASN A 310 19.81 10.32 -21.77
C ASN A 310 18.94 9.11 -21.50
N LEU A 311 19.57 7.99 -21.19
CA LEU A 311 18.87 6.79 -20.76
C LEU A 311 19.55 6.07 -19.60
N SER A 312 18.74 5.26 -18.92
CA SER A 312 19.15 4.34 -17.86
C SER A 312 18.43 3.02 -18.06
N ILE A 313 19.13 1.89 -17.91
CA ILE A 313 18.60 0.56 -18.22
C ILE A 313 18.70 -0.34 -16.99
N GLN A 314 17.66 -1.14 -16.76
CA GLN A 314 17.65 -2.24 -15.80
C GLN A 314 17.18 -3.52 -16.50
N THR A 315 17.67 -4.67 -16.05
CA THR A 315 17.09 -5.98 -16.38
C THR A 315 16.65 -6.72 -15.12
N ILE A 316 15.52 -7.40 -15.19
CA ILE A 316 14.94 -8.27 -14.16
C ILE A 316 14.86 -9.69 -14.73
N GLY A 317 15.22 -10.69 -13.92
CA GLY A 317 15.32 -12.09 -14.35
C GLY A 317 16.55 -12.33 -15.26
N GLY A 318 16.82 -13.60 -15.55
CA GLY A 318 18.00 -14.03 -16.30
C GLY A 318 19.31 -13.90 -15.51
N ASN A 319 20.42 -14.10 -16.20
CA ASN A 319 21.79 -13.93 -15.71
C ASN A 319 22.54 -12.90 -16.55
N LYS A 320 23.66 -12.40 -16.02
CA LYS A 320 24.53 -11.43 -16.70
C LYS A 320 23.82 -10.15 -17.19
N GLY A 321 22.72 -9.80 -16.52
CA GLY A 321 21.97 -8.58 -16.78
C GLY A 321 22.46 -7.39 -15.96
N LEU A 322 21.69 -6.31 -16.02
CA LEU A 322 21.86 -5.06 -15.28
C LEU A 322 20.87 -5.04 -14.11
N GLY A 323 21.24 -5.66 -12.97
CA GLY A 323 20.31 -5.88 -11.83
C GLY A 323 19.74 -4.60 -11.20
N ALA A 324 20.34 -3.44 -11.45
CA ALA A 324 19.82 -2.12 -11.10
C ALA A 324 19.89 -1.19 -12.32
N PHE A 325 19.14 -0.09 -12.26
CA PHE A 325 19.23 0.97 -13.25
C PHE A 325 20.67 1.48 -13.36
N THR A 326 21.19 1.51 -14.59
CA THR A 326 22.53 2.05 -14.87
C THR A 326 22.59 3.54 -14.55
N VAL A 327 23.78 4.05 -14.26
CA VAL A 327 24.01 5.50 -14.23
C VAL A 327 23.50 6.11 -15.55
N PRO A 328 22.67 7.17 -15.52
CA PRO A 328 22.20 7.81 -16.74
C PRO A 328 23.36 8.25 -17.62
N LYS A 329 23.29 7.91 -18.90
CA LYS A 329 24.26 8.36 -19.91
C LYS A 329 23.52 8.84 -21.14
N LYS A 330 24.21 9.69 -21.91
CA LYS A 330 23.75 10.02 -23.26
C LYS A 330 23.74 8.78 -24.14
N ILE A 331 22.83 8.75 -25.10
CA ILE A 331 22.72 7.63 -26.05
C ILE A 331 24.01 7.41 -26.86
N GLU A 332 24.76 8.47 -27.17
CA GLU A 332 26.05 8.39 -27.89
C GLU A 332 27.11 7.58 -27.13
N ASP A 333 27.06 7.61 -25.80
CA ASP A 333 28.02 6.95 -24.91
C ASP A 333 27.60 5.51 -24.54
N ILE A 334 26.51 5.01 -25.14
CA ILE A 334 25.92 3.71 -24.80
C ILE A 334 26.20 2.67 -25.89
N ASN A 335 26.82 1.57 -25.44
CA ASN A 335 26.99 0.34 -26.19
C ASN A 335 26.80 -0.84 -25.23
N ILE A 336 25.55 -1.29 -25.09
CA ILE A 336 25.15 -2.36 -24.19
C ILE A 336 24.63 -3.53 -25.03
N ASN A 337 25.21 -4.70 -24.84
CA ASN A 337 24.75 -5.95 -25.44
C ASN A 337 24.10 -6.83 -24.36
N LEU A 338 22.83 -7.17 -24.56
CA LEU A 338 22.00 -8.01 -23.70
C LEU A 338 21.69 -9.39 -24.32
N GLY A 339 22.39 -9.80 -25.39
CA GLY A 339 22.20 -11.11 -26.02
C GLY A 339 22.49 -12.30 -25.10
N GLU A 340 23.53 -12.19 -24.26
CA GLU A 340 23.80 -13.22 -23.23
C GLU A 340 22.69 -13.28 -22.17
N TRP A 341 22.16 -12.11 -21.78
CA TRP A 341 21.02 -12.03 -20.87
C TRP A 341 19.78 -12.68 -21.49
N VAL A 342 19.44 -12.39 -22.75
CA VAL A 342 18.34 -13.04 -23.47
C VAL A 342 18.54 -14.56 -23.50
N SER A 343 19.74 -15.02 -23.84
CA SER A 343 20.06 -16.46 -23.93
C SER A 343 19.92 -17.18 -22.60
N SER A 344 20.18 -16.49 -21.49
CA SER A 344 20.03 -17.05 -20.14
C SER A 344 18.56 -17.35 -19.77
N LEU A 345 17.60 -16.71 -20.44
CA LEU A 345 16.16 -16.89 -20.18
C LEU A 345 15.59 -18.18 -20.79
N ASN A 346 16.43 -19.00 -21.42
CA ASN A 346 16.08 -20.40 -21.73
C ASN A 346 16.01 -21.26 -20.46
N ASP A 347 16.66 -20.84 -19.37
CA ASP A 347 16.56 -21.48 -18.06
C ASP A 347 15.46 -20.80 -17.22
N ARG A 348 14.35 -21.51 -17.03
CA ARG A 348 13.18 -21.00 -16.29
C ARG A 348 13.47 -20.80 -14.80
N SER A 349 14.50 -21.43 -14.24
CA SER A 349 14.94 -21.17 -12.86
C SER A 349 15.49 -19.74 -12.69
N LYS A 350 15.73 -19.03 -13.80
CA LYS A 350 16.17 -17.62 -13.81
C LYS A 350 15.02 -16.64 -14.02
N TYR A 351 13.77 -17.11 -14.06
CA TYR A 351 12.63 -16.23 -14.19
C TYR A 351 12.37 -15.46 -12.91
N ASN A 352 11.85 -14.25 -13.08
CA ASN A 352 11.43 -13.39 -11.98
C ASN A 352 10.11 -12.69 -12.34
N LEU A 353 9.47 -12.02 -11.38
CA LEU A 353 8.27 -11.22 -11.61
C LEU A 353 8.59 -10.07 -12.58
N ILE A 354 7.91 -10.03 -13.73
CA ILE A 354 8.19 -9.03 -14.79
C ILE A 354 6.96 -8.20 -15.20
N GLY A 355 5.76 -8.69 -14.89
CA GLY A 355 4.52 -8.01 -15.27
C GLY A 355 3.34 -8.48 -14.43
N ILE A 356 2.36 -7.62 -14.28
CA ILE A 356 1.10 -7.90 -13.57
C ILE A 356 -0.02 -7.90 -14.61
N ASN A 357 -0.88 -8.91 -14.57
CA ASN A 357 -1.98 -9.05 -15.52
C ASN A 357 -3.12 -8.07 -15.20
N GLU A 358 -4.06 -7.93 -16.14
CA GLU A 358 -5.34 -7.27 -15.87
C GLU A 358 -6.06 -7.96 -14.68
N GLY A 359 -6.48 -7.16 -13.70
CA GLY A 359 -7.00 -7.63 -12.42
C GLY A 359 -6.01 -8.46 -11.59
N GLY A 360 -4.70 -8.27 -11.79
CA GLY A 360 -3.65 -9.00 -11.08
C GLY A 360 -3.30 -8.46 -9.70
N LEU A 361 -3.79 -7.28 -9.34
CA LEU A 361 -3.71 -6.70 -8.01
C LEU A 361 -5.10 -6.60 -7.39
N ASN A 362 -5.32 -7.36 -6.33
CA ASN A 362 -6.53 -7.24 -5.53
C ASN A 362 -6.28 -6.21 -4.42
N PRO A 363 -7.21 -5.28 -4.14
CA PRO A 363 -7.10 -4.38 -3.01
C PRO A 363 -6.89 -5.17 -1.70
N ILE A 364 -5.95 -4.77 -0.86
CA ILE A 364 -5.71 -5.48 0.41
C ILE A 364 -6.92 -5.38 1.36
N SER A 365 -7.78 -4.38 1.15
CA SER A 365 -9.07 -4.22 1.84
C SER A 365 -10.05 -5.38 1.61
N ASP A 366 -9.87 -6.16 0.53
CA ASP A 366 -10.67 -7.35 0.24
C ASP A 366 -10.33 -8.52 1.16
N PHE A 367 -9.20 -8.42 1.88
CA PHE A 367 -8.68 -9.43 2.80
C PHE A 367 -8.78 -9.00 4.27
N VAL A 368 -9.56 -7.94 4.54
CA VAL A 368 -9.82 -7.40 5.88
C VAL A 368 -11.34 -7.31 6.09
N LEU A 369 -11.83 -7.58 7.29
CA LEU A 369 -13.26 -7.52 7.59
C LEU A 369 -13.67 -6.12 8.06
N GLU A 370 -12.79 -5.50 8.84
CA GLU A 370 -12.95 -4.25 9.57
C GLU A 370 -13.08 -3.02 8.64
N GLU A 371 -14.22 -2.35 8.71
CA GLU A 371 -14.57 -1.18 7.90
C GLU A 371 -13.66 0.01 8.18
N ASN A 372 -13.26 0.23 9.43
CA ASN A 372 -12.34 1.32 9.80
C ASN A 372 -10.97 1.14 9.13
N PHE A 373 -10.54 -0.11 8.97
CA PHE A 373 -9.35 -0.42 8.20
C PHE A 373 -9.54 -0.27 6.69
N LYS A 374 -10.63 -0.76 6.13
CA LYS A 374 -10.95 -0.51 4.72
C LYS A 374 -10.91 0.98 4.38
N LYS A 375 -11.47 1.83 5.25
CA LYS A 375 -11.42 3.30 5.09
C LYS A 375 -10.01 3.88 5.22
N SER A 376 -9.17 3.33 6.11
CA SER A 376 -7.76 3.72 6.20
C SER A 376 -7.01 3.41 4.91
N ILE A 377 -7.24 2.25 4.30
CA ILE A 377 -6.65 1.87 3.00
C ILE A 377 -7.14 2.80 1.90
N GLN A 378 -8.45 3.12 1.88
CA GLN A 378 -9.01 4.08 0.92
C GLN A 378 -8.39 5.48 1.07
N GLN A 379 -8.18 5.96 2.29
CA GLN A 379 -7.52 7.24 2.53
C GLN A 379 -6.05 7.22 2.12
N TYR A 380 -5.32 6.14 2.41
CA TYR A 380 -3.96 5.94 1.94
C TYR A 380 -3.87 6.00 0.41
N LEU A 381 -4.78 5.34 -0.30
CA LEU A 381 -4.82 5.36 -1.76
C LEU A 381 -5.15 6.74 -2.33
N LYS A 382 -5.83 7.62 -1.57
CA LYS A 382 -6.09 9.00 -1.96
C LYS A 382 -4.92 9.93 -1.69
N ASN A 383 -4.31 9.81 -0.51
CA ASN A 383 -3.16 10.58 -0.06
C ASN A 383 -2.32 9.76 0.95
N PRO A 384 -1.25 9.08 0.51
CA PRO A 384 -0.45 8.19 1.36
C PRO A 384 0.08 8.85 2.64
N GLU A 385 0.53 10.11 2.54
CA GLU A 385 1.20 10.80 3.66
C GLU A 385 0.31 10.94 4.89
N THR A 386 -1.01 11.08 4.69
CA THR A 386 -2.01 11.23 5.77
C THR A 386 -2.08 10.03 6.70
N ILE A 387 -1.83 8.83 6.17
CA ILE A 387 -1.87 7.59 6.94
C ILE A 387 -0.46 7.15 7.32
N LEU A 388 0.51 7.30 6.43
CA LEU A 388 1.91 6.93 6.70
C LEU A 388 2.52 7.75 7.85
N SER A 389 2.11 8.99 8.05
CA SER A 389 2.54 9.80 9.20
C SER A 389 2.10 9.23 10.56
N ARG A 390 1.06 8.38 10.60
CA ARG A 390 0.53 7.77 11.84
C ARG A 390 1.30 6.50 12.17
N LYS A 391 2.50 6.67 12.72
CA LYS A 391 3.42 5.56 12.98
C LYS A 391 3.14 4.80 14.28
N GLU A 392 2.42 5.41 15.21
CA GLU A 392 2.23 4.88 16.55
C GLU A 392 0.76 4.57 16.83
N LEU A 393 0.53 3.59 17.71
CA LEU A 393 -0.76 3.38 18.33
C LEU A 393 -0.98 4.40 19.43
N VAL A 394 -2.22 4.79 19.62
CA VAL A 394 -2.61 5.83 20.58
C VAL A 394 -3.53 5.27 21.65
N LYS A 395 -3.63 5.94 22.79
CA LYS A 395 -4.62 5.57 23.81
C LYS A 395 -6.03 5.87 23.27
N PRO A 396 -6.98 4.93 23.37
CA PRO A 396 -8.34 5.22 22.95
C PRO A 396 -9.01 6.21 23.90
N VAL A 397 -9.84 7.07 23.32
CA VAL A 397 -10.63 8.07 24.05
C VAL A 397 -12.03 8.15 23.45
N ILE A 398 -13.00 8.61 24.23
CA ILE A 398 -14.29 9.03 23.67
C ILE A 398 -14.30 10.54 23.61
N TRP A 399 -14.46 11.08 22.42
CA TRP A 399 -14.43 12.51 22.18
C TRP A 399 -15.79 13.00 21.69
N ILE A 400 -16.36 13.93 22.46
CA ILE A 400 -17.61 14.61 22.15
C ILE A 400 -17.29 15.92 21.45
N ARG A 401 -17.74 16.06 20.19
CA ARG A 401 -17.39 17.18 19.32
C ARG A 401 -18.62 17.82 18.69
N PRO A 402 -18.58 19.14 18.44
CA PRO A 402 -19.56 19.78 17.56
C PRO A 402 -19.41 19.26 16.12
N THR A 403 -20.53 18.94 15.48
CA THR A 403 -20.63 18.41 14.11
C THR A 403 -21.76 19.09 13.36
N TYR A 404 -21.63 19.16 12.03
CA TYR A 404 -22.73 19.62 11.18
C TYR A 404 -23.78 18.52 10.97
N PRO A 405 -25.08 18.85 10.98
CA PRO A 405 -26.11 17.96 10.48
C PRO A 405 -25.82 17.60 9.01
N PRO A 406 -26.09 16.36 8.57
CA PRO A 406 -25.99 16.00 7.15
C PRO A 406 -26.83 16.95 6.29
N GLY A 407 -26.18 17.65 5.35
CA GLY A 407 -26.84 18.57 4.40
C GLY A 407 -26.90 20.04 4.81
N ASP A 408 -26.57 20.40 6.06
CA ASP A 408 -26.51 21.80 6.51
C ASP A 408 -25.04 22.27 6.62
N ARG A 409 -24.47 22.66 5.47
CA ARG A 409 -23.12 23.25 5.40
C ARG A 409 -23.13 24.77 5.66
N GLY A 410 -24.25 25.33 6.15
CA GLY A 410 -24.51 26.77 6.25
C GLY A 410 -24.68 27.33 7.66
N GLY A 411 -24.81 26.48 8.69
CA GLY A 411 -24.60 26.85 10.08
C GLY A 411 -25.69 27.72 10.71
N VAL A 412 -26.69 27.06 11.29
CA VAL A 412 -27.47 27.65 12.40
C VAL A 412 -27.58 26.68 13.59
N ASN A 413 -27.37 25.38 13.35
CA ASN A 413 -27.65 24.31 14.29
C ASN A 413 -26.47 23.33 14.38
N THR A 414 -25.86 23.20 15.56
CA THR A 414 -24.77 22.28 15.83
C THR A 414 -25.30 21.04 16.53
N VAL A 415 -24.81 19.85 16.15
CA VAL A 415 -25.09 18.62 16.89
C VAL A 415 -23.81 18.16 17.58
N PHE A 416 -23.91 17.73 18.84
CA PHE A 416 -22.78 17.15 19.57
C PHE A 416 -22.74 15.64 19.37
N SER A 417 -21.70 15.16 18.71
CA SER A 417 -21.53 13.74 18.37
C SER A 417 -20.44 13.11 19.23
N MET A 418 -20.64 11.85 19.62
CA MET A 418 -19.67 11.01 20.32
C MET A 418 -18.88 10.18 19.32
N PHE A 419 -17.56 10.33 19.35
CA PHE A 419 -16.66 9.49 18.59
C PHE A 419 -15.74 8.71 19.53
N LEU A 420 -15.75 7.39 19.42
CA LEU A 420 -14.66 6.57 19.94
C LEU A 420 -13.46 6.77 19.01
N PHE A 421 -12.39 7.34 19.53
CA PHE A 421 -11.10 7.39 18.84
C PHE A 421 -10.35 6.09 19.15
N THR A 422 -10.13 5.25 18.15
CA THR A 422 -9.54 3.92 18.32
C THR A 422 -8.04 4.02 18.62
N ARG A 423 -7.45 2.92 19.10
CA ARG A 423 -5.98 2.83 19.25
C ARG A 423 -5.19 2.94 17.95
N PHE A 424 -5.87 2.78 16.81
CA PHE A 424 -5.31 2.97 15.47
C PHE A 424 -5.45 4.41 14.94
N GLY A 425 -6.08 5.31 15.71
CA GLY A 425 -6.21 6.73 15.37
C GLY A 425 -7.34 7.03 14.38
N GLU A 426 -8.50 6.39 14.55
CA GLU A 426 -9.67 6.54 13.69
C GLU A 426 -10.89 6.94 14.51
N PHE A 427 -11.87 7.61 13.91
CA PHE A 427 -13.11 8.00 14.58
C PHE A 427 -14.24 7.01 14.29
N ILE A 428 -14.88 6.51 15.35
CA ILE A 428 -16.06 5.68 15.28
C ILE A 428 -17.22 6.43 15.92
N ASN A 429 -18.16 6.91 15.10
CA ASN A 429 -19.34 7.60 15.61
C ASN A 429 -20.23 6.60 16.35
N ILE A 430 -20.33 6.75 17.67
CA ILE A 430 -21.15 5.91 18.57
C ILE A 430 -22.29 6.71 19.19
N THR A 431 -22.67 7.84 18.58
CA THR A 431 -23.66 8.75 19.13
C THR A 431 -25.02 8.07 19.24
N PRO A 432 -25.66 8.06 20.42
CA PRO A 432 -27.05 7.63 20.56
C PRO A 432 -27.97 8.51 19.72
N THR A 433 -28.91 7.92 18.98
CA THR A 433 -29.74 8.66 18.03
C THR A 433 -30.61 9.72 18.70
N ASP A 434 -31.09 9.46 19.92
CA ASP A 434 -31.87 10.40 20.72
C ASP A 434 -31.05 11.59 21.26
N MET A 435 -29.72 11.50 21.25
CA MET A 435 -28.82 12.58 21.63
C MET A 435 -28.41 13.49 20.45
N LEU A 436 -28.73 13.12 19.20
CA LEU A 436 -28.45 13.93 18.01
C LEU A 436 -29.45 15.09 17.85
N GLN A 437 -29.43 16.02 18.80
CA GLN A 437 -30.32 17.19 18.80
C GLN A 437 -29.52 18.47 18.50
N PRO A 438 -29.99 19.32 17.56
CA PRO A 438 -29.48 20.66 17.35
C PRO A 438 -29.44 21.50 18.63
N ARG A 439 -28.30 22.13 18.92
CA ARG A 439 -28.12 23.01 20.08
C ARG A 439 -27.24 24.20 19.71
N LYS A 440 -27.43 25.30 20.44
CA LYS A 440 -26.60 26.51 20.33
C LYS A 440 -25.33 26.41 21.18
N ASP A 441 -25.37 25.67 22.29
CA ASP A 441 -24.32 25.54 23.29
C ASP A 441 -24.16 24.09 23.79
N PHE A 442 -23.01 23.80 24.43
CA PHE A 442 -22.69 22.51 25.04
C PHE A 442 -22.67 22.61 26.57
N PRO A 443 -23.83 22.52 27.24
CA PRO A 443 -23.88 22.70 28.70
C PRO A 443 -23.27 21.52 29.44
N ALA A 444 -22.72 21.77 30.64
CA ALA A 444 -22.02 20.77 31.45
C ALA A 444 -22.91 19.57 31.83
N GLU A 445 -24.22 19.76 31.98
CA GLU A 445 -25.20 18.70 32.22
C GLU A 445 -25.23 17.69 31.05
N LEU A 446 -25.02 18.18 29.82
CA LEU A 446 -24.96 17.32 28.64
C LEU A 446 -23.66 16.53 28.60
N HIS A 447 -22.52 17.10 29.02
CA HIS A 447 -21.27 16.35 29.19
C HIS A 447 -21.50 15.13 30.12
N LYS A 448 -22.12 15.38 31.28
CA LYS A 448 -22.43 14.32 32.26
C LYS A 448 -23.36 13.25 31.68
N ALA A 449 -24.39 13.64 30.95
CA ALA A 449 -25.32 12.70 30.31
C ALA A 449 -24.63 11.80 29.28
N TYR A 450 -23.74 12.37 28.45
CA TYR A 450 -22.98 11.62 27.46
C TYR A 450 -22.02 10.61 28.13
N VAL A 451 -21.28 11.06 29.15
CA VAL A 451 -20.37 10.19 29.92
C VAL A 451 -21.16 9.07 30.59
N ALA A 452 -22.23 9.39 31.32
CA ALA A 452 -23.05 8.41 32.04
C ALA A 452 -23.62 7.32 31.11
N ARG A 453 -23.89 7.64 29.85
CA ARG A 453 -24.45 6.71 28.88
C ARG A 453 -23.45 5.71 28.32
N LYS A 454 -22.16 6.07 28.19
CA LYS A 454 -21.16 5.20 27.57
C LYS A 454 -20.14 4.63 28.56
N LYS A 455 -19.90 5.29 29.71
CA LYS A 455 -18.88 4.87 30.69
C LYS A 455 -19.09 3.46 31.26
N PRO A 456 -20.33 2.95 31.43
CA PRO A 456 -20.53 1.55 31.82
C PRO A 456 -19.98 0.52 30.83
N PHE A 457 -19.80 0.91 29.56
CA PHE A 457 -19.36 0.02 28.48
C PHE A 457 -17.90 0.28 28.07
N PHE A 458 -17.48 1.56 28.10
CA PHE A 458 -16.14 1.99 27.74
C PHE A 458 -15.53 2.85 28.84
N ASP A 459 -14.74 2.24 29.73
CA ASP A 459 -13.96 3.01 30.72
C ASP A 459 -12.65 3.54 30.11
N VAL A 460 -12.79 4.59 29.31
CA VAL A 460 -11.71 5.39 28.73
C VAL A 460 -11.81 6.85 29.20
N THR A 461 -10.81 7.67 28.87
CA THR A 461 -10.91 9.12 29.08
C THR A 461 -11.91 9.73 28.10
N TYR A 462 -12.75 10.63 28.63
CA TYR A 462 -13.75 11.38 27.87
C TYR A 462 -13.30 12.83 27.68
N LEU A 463 -13.39 13.26 26.44
CA LEU A 463 -12.98 14.57 25.97
C LEU A 463 -14.20 15.34 25.43
N ALA A 464 -14.20 16.66 25.57
CA ALA A 464 -15.21 17.55 25.01
C ALA A 464 -14.56 18.77 24.35
N GLY A 465 -15.15 19.25 23.27
CA GLY A 465 -14.71 20.48 22.59
C GLY A 465 -13.87 20.21 21.34
N GLY A 466 -13.02 21.18 21.00
CA GLY A 466 -12.32 21.27 19.72
C GLY A 466 -13.16 21.87 18.58
N ASP A 467 -12.50 22.12 17.46
CA ASP A 467 -13.13 22.69 16.27
C ASP A 467 -14.27 21.82 15.70
N TYR A 468 -15.16 22.49 14.98
CA TYR A 468 -16.23 21.86 14.21
C TYR A 468 -15.70 20.73 13.34
N PHE A 469 -16.27 19.54 13.53
CA PHE A 469 -15.85 18.35 12.82
C PHE A 469 -16.80 18.03 11.67
N VAL A 470 -16.24 17.83 10.48
CA VAL A 470 -16.97 17.41 9.26
C VAL A 470 -16.50 16.00 8.91
N PRO A 471 -17.24 14.95 9.29
CA PRO A 471 -16.85 13.56 9.03
C PRO A 471 -16.56 13.27 7.55
N GLU A 472 -17.33 13.86 6.64
CA GLU A 472 -17.28 13.58 5.20
C GLU A 472 -15.98 14.07 4.53
N THR A 473 -15.38 15.13 5.06
CA THR A 473 -14.14 15.73 4.53
C THR A 473 -12.95 15.47 5.43
N SER A 474 -13.09 14.62 6.45
CA SER A 474 -12.02 14.33 7.38
C SER A 474 -10.87 13.58 6.70
N SER A 475 -9.64 14.02 6.98
CA SER A 475 -8.41 13.27 6.65
C SER A 475 -8.17 12.09 7.59
N VAL A 476 -8.98 11.93 8.63
CA VAL A 476 -8.99 10.78 9.54
C VAL A 476 -10.12 9.83 9.13
N PRO A 477 -9.92 8.50 9.13
CA PRO A 477 -10.99 7.57 8.79
C PRO A 477 -12.14 7.70 9.79
N VAL A 478 -13.37 7.81 9.28
CA VAL A 478 -14.58 7.87 10.10
C VAL A 478 -15.54 6.74 9.72
N VAL A 479 -15.92 5.92 10.69
CA VAL A 479 -16.99 4.90 10.56
C VAL A 479 -18.15 5.29 11.46
N SER A 480 -19.39 5.05 11.02
CA SER A 480 -20.57 5.36 11.82
C SER A 480 -21.25 4.10 12.32
N LEU A 481 -21.30 3.96 13.64
CA LEU A 481 -22.14 3.02 14.37
C LEU A 481 -23.24 3.79 15.15
N ALA A 482 -23.67 4.95 14.62
CA ALA A 482 -24.62 5.81 15.32
C ALA A 482 -25.95 5.07 15.60
N GLY A 483 -26.45 5.22 16.83
CA GLY A 483 -27.61 4.49 17.33
C GLY A 483 -27.33 3.04 17.75
N ILE A 484 -26.07 2.67 17.94
CA ILE A 484 -25.72 1.43 18.66
C ILE A 484 -26.25 1.49 20.10
N ASP A 485 -26.86 0.39 20.56
CA ASP A 485 -27.28 0.20 21.95
C ASP A 485 -26.51 -0.97 22.57
N GLU A 486 -25.49 -0.62 23.35
CA GLU A 486 -24.59 -1.57 24.02
C GLU A 486 -25.31 -2.56 24.95
N ASN A 487 -26.48 -2.21 25.48
CA ASN A 487 -27.26 -3.09 26.37
C ASN A 487 -27.84 -4.31 25.65
N THR A 488 -28.05 -4.20 24.34
CA THR A 488 -28.69 -5.25 23.53
C THR A 488 -27.68 -6.12 22.78
N MET A 489 -26.39 -5.82 22.94
CA MET A 489 -25.32 -6.52 22.24
C MET A 489 -25.14 -7.95 22.73
N ARG A 490 -24.66 -8.82 21.83
CA ARG A 490 -24.32 -10.22 22.11
C ARG A 490 -22.90 -10.51 21.66
N LYS A 491 -22.19 -11.39 22.35
CA LYS A 491 -20.83 -11.79 21.94
C LYS A 491 -20.85 -13.07 21.13
N PHE A 492 -20.05 -13.11 20.08
CA PHE A 492 -19.80 -14.29 19.25
C PHE A 492 -18.29 -14.51 19.16
N TYR A 493 -17.83 -15.73 19.45
CA TYR A 493 -16.43 -16.10 19.29
C TYR A 493 -16.27 -16.92 18.01
N HIS A 494 -15.40 -16.48 17.11
CA HIS A 494 -15.12 -17.19 15.86
C HIS A 494 -13.85 -18.02 16.00
N ASP A 495 -14.00 -19.35 16.06
CA ASP A 495 -12.91 -20.27 16.38
C ASP A 495 -11.75 -20.26 15.38
N LYS A 496 -12.00 -19.97 14.10
CA LYS A 496 -10.95 -20.02 13.06
C LYS A 496 -10.04 -18.79 13.11
N THR A 497 -10.63 -17.60 13.25
CA THR A 497 -9.87 -16.34 13.36
C THR A 497 -9.46 -16.02 14.79
N LYS A 498 -9.96 -16.78 15.78
CA LYS A 498 -9.73 -16.55 17.22
C LYS A 498 -10.15 -15.14 17.66
N THR A 499 -11.18 -14.59 17.03
CA THR A 499 -11.67 -13.22 17.27
C THR A 499 -13.01 -13.25 17.98
N THR A 500 -13.17 -12.40 18.99
CA THR A 500 -14.48 -12.12 19.59
C THR A 500 -15.13 -10.94 18.87
N TYR A 501 -16.38 -11.10 18.48
CA TYR A 501 -17.21 -10.05 17.89
C TYR A 501 -18.33 -9.67 18.86
N LEU A 502 -18.45 -8.39 19.19
CA LEU A 502 -19.58 -7.85 19.93
C LEU A 502 -20.61 -7.37 18.91
N LEU A 503 -21.74 -8.07 18.82
CA LEU A 503 -22.74 -7.92 17.76
C LEU A 503 -23.93 -7.09 18.25
N TYR A 504 -24.32 -6.09 17.45
CA TYR A 504 -25.57 -5.34 17.57
C TYR A 504 -26.41 -5.58 16.32
N SER A 505 -27.70 -5.91 16.52
CA SER A 505 -28.68 -6.02 15.43
C SER A 505 -29.99 -5.40 15.89
N GLY A 506 -30.33 -4.22 15.38
CA GLY A 506 -31.52 -3.47 15.79
C GLY A 506 -31.81 -2.30 14.86
N GLY A 507 -33.10 -2.00 14.64
CA GLY A 507 -33.52 -0.88 13.78
C GLY A 507 -33.01 -0.95 12.34
N GLY A 508 -32.89 -2.17 11.78
CA GLY A 508 -32.35 -2.41 10.44
C GLY A 508 -30.82 -2.27 10.32
N LYS A 509 -30.11 -2.05 11.42
CA LYS A 509 -28.65 -1.89 11.46
C LYS A 509 -28.00 -3.16 12.03
N LYS A 510 -26.88 -3.57 11.44
CA LYS A 510 -26.01 -4.66 11.92
C LYS A 510 -24.59 -4.13 12.12
N TYR A 511 -24.17 -3.99 13.37
CA TYR A 511 -22.86 -3.44 13.75
C TYR A 511 -22.08 -4.44 14.59
N ALA A 512 -20.76 -4.45 14.46
CA ALA A 512 -19.91 -5.25 15.31
C ALA A 512 -18.62 -4.54 15.72
N LEU A 513 -18.14 -4.86 16.92
CA LEU A 513 -16.79 -4.53 17.38
C LEU A 513 -15.97 -5.82 17.38
N SER A 514 -14.84 -5.87 16.67
CA SER A 514 -13.95 -7.03 16.66
C SER A 514 -12.79 -6.86 17.64
N ILE A 515 -12.53 -7.92 18.41
CA ILE A 515 -11.55 -7.99 19.49
C ILE A 515 -10.72 -9.24 19.25
N HIS A 516 -9.50 -9.05 18.74
CA HIS A 516 -8.60 -10.16 18.43
C HIS A 516 -7.89 -10.69 19.67
N ASP A 517 -7.24 -9.82 20.41
CA ASP A 517 -6.45 -10.17 21.58
C ASP A 517 -7.16 -9.77 22.88
N ASP A 518 -7.04 -10.59 23.92
CA ASP A 518 -7.74 -10.39 25.20
C ASP A 518 -7.38 -9.05 25.88
N TYR A 519 -6.13 -8.59 25.75
CA TYR A 519 -5.69 -7.32 26.37
C TYR A 519 -6.48 -6.11 25.85
N VAL A 520 -7.06 -6.19 24.64
CA VAL A 520 -7.85 -5.11 24.04
C VAL A 520 -9.08 -4.79 24.91
N LEU A 521 -9.64 -5.79 25.60
CA LEU A 521 -10.73 -5.57 26.56
C LEU A 521 -10.34 -4.58 27.66
N ASP A 522 -9.10 -4.63 28.12
CA ASP A 522 -8.58 -3.71 29.12
C ASP A 522 -8.20 -2.37 28.48
N THR A 523 -7.63 -2.36 27.28
CA THR A 523 -7.31 -1.13 26.53
C THR A 523 -8.51 -0.18 26.45
N TYR A 524 -9.70 -0.71 26.19
CA TYR A 524 -10.95 0.06 26.11
C TYR A 524 -11.79 0.05 27.40
N GLY A 525 -11.31 -0.60 28.47
CA GLY A 525 -12.01 -0.62 29.75
C GLY A 525 -13.39 -1.32 29.68
N MET A 526 -13.50 -2.35 28.84
CA MET A 526 -14.77 -3.02 28.50
C MET A 526 -14.88 -4.45 29.03
N ARG A 527 -13.84 -4.98 29.69
CA ARG A 527 -13.79 -6.38 30.15
C ARG A 527 -15.02 -6.83 30.94
N ASN A 528 -15.45 -6.03 31.93
CA ASN A 528 -16.60 -6.39 32.77
C ASN A 528 -17.91 -6.47 31.98
N TRP A 529 -18.13 -5.50 31.08
CA TRP A 529 -19.28 -5.49 30.18
C TRP A 529 -19.27 -6.68 29.23
N VAL A 530 -18.13 -6.98 28.60
CA VAL A 530 -18.02 -8.12 27.67
C VAL A 530 -18.16 -9.47 28.40
N ASN A 531 -17.66 -9.58 29.62
CA ASN A 531 -17.79 -10.81 30.42
C ASN A 531 -19.25 -11.10 30.77
N SER A 532 -20.05 -10.07 31.11
CA SER A 532 -21.49 -10.23 31.41
C SER A 532 -22.37 -10.31 30.15
N MET A 533 -21.84 -9.98 28.98
CA MET A 533 -22.58 -10.01 27.72
C MET A 533 -23.03 -11.44 27.34
N PRO A 534 -24.30 -11.63 26.94
CA PRO A 534 -24.80 -12.94 26.53
C PRO A 534 -24.12 -13.42 25.25
N ALA A 535 -23.79 -14.71 25.20
CA ALA A 535 -23.22 -15.34 24.01
C ALA A 535 -24.29 -15.60 22.93
N THR A 536 -23.85 -15.66 21.68
CA THR A 536 -24.64 -16.09 20.52
C THR A 536 -23.74 -16.84 19.54
N SER A 537 -24.35 -17.54 18.58
CA SER A 537 -23.66 -18.17 17.47
C SER A 537 -24.27 -17.70 16.16
N ILE A 538 -23.43 -17.33 15.20
CA ILE A 538 -23.83 -16.98 13.84
C ILE A 538 -22.87 -17.63 12.84
N SER A 539 -23.29 -17.77 11.58
CA SER A 539 -22.38 -18.23 10.53
C SER A 539 -21.39 -17.12 10.13
N PHE A 540 -20.24 -17.49 9.56
CA PHE A 540 -19.33 -16.50 8.97
C PHE A 540 -20.03 -15.70 7.85
N ALA A 541 -20.85 -16.35 7.03
CA ALA A 541 -21.66 -15.69 6.00
C ALA A 541 -22.62 -14.65 6.60
N GLU A 542 -23.19 -14.91 7.77
CA GLU A 542 -24.01 -13.92 8.47
C GLU A 542 -23.18 -12.75 9.00
N LEU A 543 -21.99 -13.03 9.56
CA LEU A 543 -21.06 -12.02 10.09
C LEU A 543 -20.65 -11.01 9.00
N LEU A 544 -20.47 -11.46 7.75
CA LEU A 544 -20.15 -10.59 6.61
C LEU A 544 -21.21 -9.51 6.31
N ASN A 545 -22.42 -9.61 6.87
CA ASN A 545 -23.47 -8.59 6.73
C ASN A 545 -23.39 -7.48 7.79
N TYR A 546 -22.42 -7.52 8.70
CA TYR A 546 -22.23 -6.50 9.74
C TYR A 546 -21.24 -5.44 9.26
N THR A 547 -21.44 -4.18 9.66
CA THR A 547 -20.36 -3.18 9.67
C THR A 547 -19.47 -3.47 10.88
N ILE A 548 -18.29 -4.04 10.63
CA ILE A 548 -17.36 -4.47 11.66
C ILE A 548 -16.32 -3.36 11.89
N VAL A 549 -16.04 -3.01 13.13
CA VAL A 549 -14.97 -2.09 13.53
C VAL A 549 -13.95 -2.84 14.36
N GLY A 550 -12.69 -2.82 13.93
CA GLY A 550 -11.57 -3.38 14.68
C GLY A 550 -11.13 -2.44 15.78
N LEU A 551 -11.06 -2.97 17.01
CA LEU A 551 -10.66 -2.23 18.20
C LEU A 551 -9.18 -2.39 18.51
#